data_AF-A0A7X7FLK1-F1
#
_entry.id   AF-A0A7X7FLK1-F1
#
_cell.length_a   1.000
_cell.length_b   1.000
_cell.length_c   1.000
_cell.angle_alpha   90.00
_cell.angle_beta   90.00
_cell.angle_gamma   90.00
#
_symmetry.space_group_name_H-M   'P 1'
#
loop_
_entity.id
_entity.type
_entity.pdbx_description
1 polymer ?
#
loop_
_entity_poly.entity_id
_entity_poly.type
_entity_poly.pdbx_seq_one_letter_code
_entity_poly.pdbx_strand_id
1 'polypeptide(L)'
;TINTAPQGARVILNDQEIGTSPVSIDFTWYGDYSIILEKKGYRTLQTNQFVATPWYQTPGVDFFTEVLWPLPVHDKRDYTFEMEPVGEPIAKEELLKEAEQFRERAIFGED
;
A
#
# COMPACT_ATOMS: atom_id res chain seq x y z
N THR A 1 3.67 3.67 -11.66
CA THR A 1 4.19 4.63 -10.67
C THR A 1 3.41 4.51 -9.38
N ILE A 2 4.12 4.42 -8.27
CA ILE A 2 3.56 4.47 -6.92
C ILE A 2 3.91 5.83 -6.33
N ASN A 3 2.88 6.60 -6.00
CA ASN A 3 2.95 7.91 -5.36
C ASN A 3 2.40 7.82 -3.94
N THR A 4 2.92 8.65 -3.03
CA THR A 4 2.38 8.75 -1.67
C THR A 4 2.11 10.19 -1.27
N ALA A 5 1.07 10.38 -0.45
CA ALA A 5 0.75 11.64 0.19
C ALA A 5 0.85 11.44 1.71
N PRO A 6 1.90 11.94 2.39
CA PRO A 6 2.97 12.80 1.86
C PRO A 6 4.13 12.02 1.24
N GLN A 7 4.75 12.60 0.20
CA GLN A 7 5.84 12.01 -0.61
C GLN A 7 7.07 11.61 0.21
N GLY A 8 7.87 10.68 -0.29
CA GLY A 8 9.08 10.22 0.39
C GLY A 8 8.87 9.02 1.32
N ALA A 9 7.76 8.30 1.16
CA ALA A 9 7.56 7.02 1.83
C ALA A 9 8.40 5.92 1.16
N ARG A 10 8.96 5.02 1.96
CA ARG A 10 9.59 3.77 1.51
C ARG A 10 8.52 2.84 0.98
N VAL A 11 8.77 2.25 -0.18
CA VAL A 11 7.84 1.40 -0.92
C VAL A 11 8.41 -0.01 -1.01
N ILE A 12 7.66 -0.96 -0.48
CA ILE A 12 7.93 -2.39 -0.58
C ILE A 12 6.79 -2.99 -1.42
N LEU A 13 7.14 -3.72 -2.46
CA LEU A 13 6.21 -4.37 -3.38
C LEU A 13 6.49 -5.85 -3.41
N ASN A 14 5.48 -6.69 -3.12
CA ASN A 14 5.63 -8.15 -3.07
C ASN A 14 6.85 -8.59 -2.25
N ASP A 15 7.00 -8.03 -1.05
CA ASP A 15 8.12 -8.27 -0.12
C ASP A 15 9.50 -7.81 -0.60
N GLN A 16 9.58 -7.13 -1.75
CA GLN A 16 10.80 -6.53 -2.27
C GLN A 16 10.80 -5.01 -2.06
N GLU A 17 11.86 -4.49 -1.45
CA GLU A 17 12.05 -3.04 -1.37
C GLU A 17 12.40 -2.47 -2.75
N ILE A 18 11.56 -1.55 -3.22
CA ILE A 18 11.69 -0.92 -4.54
C ILE A 18 12.39 0.43 -4.43
N GLY A 19 12.16 1.16 -3.33
CA GLY A 19 12.79 2.45 -3.08
C GLY A 19 11.86 3.44 -2.39
N THR A 20 11.99 4.72 -2.73
CA THR A 20 11.25 5.82 -2.11
C THR A 20 10.29 6.45 -3.12
N SER A 21 9.05 6.69 -2.70
CA SER A 21 8.02 7.34 -3.52
C SER A 21 8.35 8.83 -3.80
N PRO A 22 8.10 9.32 -5.03
CA PRO A 22 7.46 8.61 -6.14
C PRO A 22 8.43 7.65 -6.85
N VAL A 23 7.98 6.40 -7.09
CA VAL A 23 8.80 5.37 -7.73
C VAL A 23 8.04 4.67 -8.86
N SER A 24 8.72 4.43 -9.97
CA SER A 24 8.16 3.73 -11.13
C SER A 24 8.89 2.42 -11.33
N ILE A 25 8.11 1.37 -11.60
CA ILE A 25 8.61 0.05 -11.92
C ILE A 25 7.87 -0.50 -13.13
N ASP A 26 8.56 -1.35 -13.86
CA ASP A 26 7.96 -2.18 -14.88
C ASP A 26 7.34 -3.42 -14.25
N PHE A 27 6.22 -3.89 -14.80
CA PHE A 27 5.55 -5.12 -14.39
C PHE A 27 5.35 -6.02 -15.60
N THR A 28 5.53 -7.32 -15.41
CA THR A 28 5.35 -8.33 -16.47
C THR A 28 3.98 -8.99 -16.41
N TRP A 29 3.40 -9.10 -15.22
CA TRP A 29 2.18 -9.87 -14.97
C TRP A 29 1.07 -8.96 -14.47
N TYR A 30 -0.15 -9.23 -14.92
CA TYR A 30 -1.36 -8.59 -14.40
C TYR A 30 -1.89 -9.41 -13.23
N GLY A 31 -2.38 -8.74 -12.19
CA GLY A 31 -2.85 -9.40 -10.96
C GLY A 31 -2.75 -8.53 -9.73
N ASP A 32 -2.85 -9.16 -8.56
CA ASP A 32 -2.74 -8.49 -7.27
C ASP A 32 -1.28 -8.28 -6.86
N TYR A 33 -0.99 -7.07 -6.41
CA TYR A 33 0.31 -6.67 -5.88
C TYR A 33 0.16 -6.25 -4.42
N SER A 34 0.96 -6.86 -3.53
CA SER A 34 1.07 -6.44 -2.13
C SER A 34 1.96 -5.22 -2.06
N ILE A 35 1.44 -4.12 -1.52
CA ILE A 35 2.14 -2.85 -1.35
C ILE A 35 2.20 -2.52 0.14
N ILE A 36 3.41 -2.31 0.64
CA ILE A 36 3.66 -1.80 1.99
C ILE A 36 4.36 -0.45 1.86
N LEU A 37 3.79 0.57 2.50
CA LEU A 37 4.31 1.94 2.52
C LEU A 37 4.69 2.30 3.94
N GLU A 38 5.97 2.66 4.13
CA GLU A 38 6.52 3.04 5.42
C GLU A 38 7.03 4.47 5.36
N LYS A 39 6.65 5.29 6.33
CA LYS A 39 7.17 6.65 6.46
C LYS A 39 7.24 7.04 7.93
N LYS A 40 8.35 7.66 8.33
CA LYS A 40 8.55 8.12 9.71
C LYS A 40 7.47 9.13 10.10
N GLY A 41 6.79 8.87 11.22
CA GLY A 41 5.69 9.71 11.71
C GLY A 41 4.34 9.42 11.05
N TYR A 42 4.26 8.41 10.19
CA TYR A 42 3.03 7.95 9.55
C TYR A 42 2.78 6.47 9.85
N ARG A 43 1.52 6.09 9.90
CA ARG A 43 1.09 4.70 10.04
C ARG A 43 1.52 3.92 8.81
N THR A 44 2.10 2.74 9.01
CA THR A 44 2.41 1.82 7.91
C THR A 44 1.11 1.46 7.19
N LEU A 45 1.07 1.69 5.88
CA LEU A 45 -0.06 1.30 5.04
C LEU A 45 0.29 -0.02 4.33
N GLN A 46 -0.52 -1.04 4.57
CA GLN A 46 -0.45 -2.31 3.84
C GLN A 46 -1.72 -2.49 3.03
N THR A 47 -1.58 -2.58 1.71
CA THR A 47 -2.72 -2.68 0.80
C THR A 47 -2.40 -3.59 -0.38
N ASN A 48 -3.44 -4.19 -0.96
CA ASN A 48 -3.33 -4.98 -2.17
C ASN A 48 -3.89 -4.16 -3.33
N GLN A 49 -3.06 -3.92 -4.34
CA GLN A 49 -3.45 -3.21 -5.54
C GLN A 49 -3.63 -4.21 -6.69
N PHE A 50 -4.86 -4.34 -7.18
CA PHE A 50 -5.15 -5.13 -8.37
C PHE A 50 -4.82 -4.35 -9.64
N VAL A 51 -4.07 -4.98 -10.54
CA VAL A 51 -3.71 -4.47 -11.86
C VAL A 51 -4.42 -5.33 -12.91
N ALA A 52 -5.57 -4.86 -13.39
CA ALA A 52 -6.40 -5.59 -14.37
C ALA A 52 -5.70 -5.81 -15.72
N THR A 53 -5.92 -6.97 -16.35
CA THR A 53 -5.47 -7.27 -17.72
C THR A 53 -6.13 -6.35 -18.74
N PRO A 54 -5.45 -6.02 -19.85
CA PRO A 54 -6.05 -5.24 -20.91
C PRO A 54 -7.19 -6.01 -21.61
N TRP A 55 -8.26 -5.30 -21.95
CA TRP A 55 -9.49 -5.85 -22.53
C TRP A 55 -9.29 -6.58 -23.87
N TYR A 56 -8.24 -6.23 -24.62
CA TYR A 56 -7.91 -6.81 -25.93
C TYR A 56 -7.30 -8.22 -25.90
N GLN A 57 -7.14 -8.83 -24.72
CA GLN A 57 -6.68 -10.24 -24.57
C GLN A 57 -7.84 -11.25 -24.40
N THR A 58 -9.08 -10.84 -24.66
CA THR A 58 -10.25 -11.72 -24.54
C THR A 58 -10.40 -12.61 -25.79
N PRO A 59 -10.53 -13.95 -25.64
CA PRO A 59 -10.72 -14.85 -26.79
C PRO A 59 -12.00 -14.49 -27.57
N GLY A 60 -11.84 -14.19 -28.87
CA GLY A 60 -12.92 -13.82 -29.79
C GLY A 60 -12.74 -12.47 -30.49
N VAL A 61 -11.98 -11.53 -29.91
CA VAL A 61 -11.59 -10.24 -30.55
C VAL A 61 -10.22 -10.34 -31.25
N ASP A 62 -9.48 -11.41 -30.93
CA ASP A 62 -8.09 -11.70 -31.29
C ASP A 62 -7.78 -11.60 -32.80
N PHE A 63 -8.74 -11.94 -33.67
CA PHE A 63 -8.53 -11.96 -35.13
C PHE A 63 -8.55 -10.58 -35.81
N PHE A 64 -9.14 -9.55 -35.20
CA PHE A 64 -9.22 -8.21 -35.82
C PHE A 64 -8.10 -7.26 -35.36
N THR A 65 -7.41 -7.57 -34.24
CA THR A 65 -6.37 -6.71 -33.65
C THR A 65 -4.96 -7.07 -34.10
N GLU A 66 -4.67 -8.33 -34.43
CA GLU A 66 -3.33 -8.74 -34.94
C GLU A 66 -3.02 -8.13 -36.32
N VAL A 67 -4.04 -7.80 -37.12
CA VAL A 67 -3.86 -7.28 -38.49
C VAL A 67 -3.61 -5.76 -38.51
N LEU A 68 -4.06 -5.02 -37.49
CA LEU A 68 -4.15 -3.54 -37.55
C LEU A 68 -3.23 -2.78 -36.59
N TRP A 69 -2.61 -3.42 -35.58
CA TRP A 69 -1.84 -2.69 -34.55
C TRP A 69 -0.35 -3.11 -34.49
N PRO A 70 0.55 -2.40 -35.21
CA PRO A 70 1.97 -2.76 -35.34
C PRO A 70 2.90 -2.26 -34.21
N LEU A 71 2.39 -1.76 -33.08
CA LEU A 71 3.21 -1.10 -32.04
C LEU A 71 3.08 -1.75 -30.65
N PRO A 72 4.18 -1.89 -29.89
CA PRO A 72 4.14 -2.39 -28.52
C PRO A 72 3.34 -1.43 -27.63
N VAL A 73 2.29 -1.94 -26.97
CA VAL A 73 1.50 -1.17 -26.01
C VAL A 73 2.22 -1.20 -24.66
N HIS A 74 2.78 -0.07 -24.23
CA HIS A 74 3.31 0.10 -22.88
C HIS A 74 2.19 0.60 -21.97
N ASP A 75 1.68 -0.27 -21.09
CA ASP A 75 0.71 0.10 -20.05
C ASP A 75 1.44 0.84 -18.92
N LYS A 76 1.07 2.11 -18.71
CA LYS A 76 1.57 2.95 -17.61
C LYS A 76 0.41 3.28 -16.69
N ARG A 77 0.58 2.99 -15.40
CA ARG A 77 -0.43 3.25 -14.37
C ARG A 77 0.15 4.03 -13.22
N ASP A 78 -0.61 4.98 -12.71
CA ASP A 78 -0.25 5.82 -11.58
C ASP A 78 -1.22 5.54 -10.42
N TYR A 79 -0.67 5.13 -9.28
CA TYR A 79 -1.42 4.88 -8.05
C TYR A 79 -0.93 5.82 -6.96
N THR A 80 -1.85 6.53 -6.30
CA THR A 80 -1.54 7.44 -5.20
C THR A 80 -2.16 6.93 -3.92
N PHE A 81 -1.34 6.81 -2.88
CA PHE A 81 -1.74 6.33 -1.57
C PHE A 81 -1.61 7.42 -0.52
N GLU A 82 -2.70 7.68 0.21
CA GLU A 82 -2.70 8.63 1.33
C GLU A 82 -2.28 7.91 2.61
N MET A 83 -1.30 8.48 3.32
CA MET A 83 -0.80 7.94 4.57
C MET A 83 -1.34 8.73 5.76
N GLU A 84 -1.86 8.00 6.74
CA GLU A 84 -2.33 8.61 7.98
C GLU A 84 -1.13 8.91 8.89
N PRO A 85 -1.05 10.11 9.50
CA PRO A 85 -0.03 10.38 10.49
C PRO A 85 -0.23 9.44 11.69
N VAL A 86 0.88 9.01 12.32
CA VAL A 86 0.79 8.42 13.65
C VAL A 86 0.29 9.55 14.55
N GLY A 87 -0.87 9.35 15.18
CA GLY A 87 -1.46 10.33 16.10
C GLY A 87 -0.48 10.73 17.21
N GLU A 88 -0.81 11.79 17.96
CA GLU A 88 0.02 12.23 19.07
C GLU A 88 0.30 11.05 20.02
N PRO A 89 1.56 10.88 20.48
CA PRO A 89 1.85 9.89 21.50
C PRO A 89 0.98 10.21 22.72
N ILE A 90 0.20 9.24 23.20
CA ILE A 90 -0.61 9.37 24.41
C ILE A 90 0.33 9.91 25.51
N ALA A 91 -0.09 10.99 26.18
CA ALA A 91 0.72 11.61 27.22
C ALA A 91 1.15 10.55 28.23
N LYS A 92 2.43 10.55 28.61
CA LYS A 92 3.02 9.52 29.48
C LYS A 92 2.21 9.36 30.77
N GLU A 93 1.72 10.47 31.31
CA GLU A 93 0.90 10.56 32.50
C GLU A 93 -0.44 9.83 32.33
N GLU A 94 -1.05 9.92 31.15
CA GLU A 94 -2.31 9.25 30.83
C GLU A 94 -2.11 7.74 30.68
N LEU A 95 -1.03 7.31 30.01
CA LEU A 95 -0.63 5.89 29.95
C LEU A 95 -0.33 5.30 31.33
N LEU A 96 0.35 6.06 32.21
CA LEU A 96 0.66 5.63 33.57
C LEU A 96 -0.63 5.47 34.39
N LYS A 97 -1.56 6.41 34.27
CA LYS A 97 -2.85 6.36 34.95
C LYS A 97 -3.70 5.17 34.48
N GLU A 98 -3.75 4.91 33.18
CA GLU A 98 -4.43 3.73 32.64
C GLU A 98 -3.80 2.42 33.14
N ALA A 99 -2.46 2.35 33.19
CA ALA A 99 -1.75 1.19 33.72
C ALA A 99 -2.03 0.95 35.21
N GLU A 100 -2.07 2.01 36.02
CA GLU A 100 -2.46 1.94 37.44
C GLU A 100 -3.90 1.45 37.60
N GLN A 101 -4.85 2.01 36.86
CA GLN A 101 -6.26 1.58 36.89
C GLN A 101 -6.45 0.14 36.41
N PHE A 102 -5.69 -0.30 35.41
CA PHE A 102 -5.69 -1.69 34.98
C PHE A 102 -5.17 -2.62 36.08
N ARG A 103 -4.07 -2.23 36.74
CA ARG A 103 -3.49 -2.98 37.85
C ARG A 103 -4.44 -3.08 39.04
N GLU A 104 -5.11 -1.99 39.42
CA GLU A 104 -6.11 -2.02 40.49
C GLU A 104 -7.27 -2.96 40.16
N ARG A 105 -7.82 -2.90 38.94
CA ARG A 105 -8.87 -3.83 38.52
C ARG A 105 -8.41 -5.29 38.51
N ALA A 106 -7.17 -5.57 38.14
CA ALA A 106 -6.64 -6.93 38.16
C ALA A 106 -6.41 -7.46 39.58
N ILE A 107 -6.04 -6.60 40.53
CA ILE A 107 -5.78 -6.99 41.93
C ILE A 107 -7.09 -7.09 42.74
N PHE A 108 -8.07 -6.23 42.46
CA PHE A 108 -9.31 -6.12 43.25
C PHE A 108 -10.56 -6.63 42.51
N GLY A 109 -10.42 -7.14 41.28
CA GLY A 109 -11.53 -7.64 40.45
C GLY A 109 -11.70 -9.16 40.47
N GLU A 110 -10.90 -9.89 41.23
CA GLU A 110 -11.16 -11.29 41.57
C GLU A 110 -11.97 -11.35 42.89
N ASP A 111 -13.28 -11.17 42.81
CA ASP A 111 -14.27 -11.59 43.83
C ASP A 111 -15.62 -11.92 43.15
#